data_AF-A0A963Y517-F1
#
_entry.id   AF-A0A963Y517-F1
#
_cell.length_a   1.000
_cell.length_b   1.000
_cell.length_c   1.000
_cell.angle_alpha   90.00
_cell.angle_beta   90.00
_cell.angle_gamma   90.00
#
_symmetry.space_group_name_H-M   'P 1'
#
loop_
_entity.id
_entity.type
_entity.pdbx_description
1 polymer ?
#
loop_
_entity_poly.entity_id
_entity_poly.type
_entity_poly.pdbx_seq_one_letter_code
_entity_poly.pdbx_strand_id
1 'polypeptide(L)'
;MARRKKIYEGKAKILYEGPEPGTFIQYFKDDATAFNAQKKATIEGKGVLNNRLSEFFMQGLTNIGVPNHFIRRVNMREQLIRQVEIIPLEVIVRNFAAGSLSKRLGMEEGTPLPRPIVEYSYKNDALGDPMVSEEYIVAFGWANQQDLDDIVALALRVNDFLSGVFYGV
;
A
#
# COMPACT_ATOMS: atom_id res chain seq x y z
N MET A 1 -24.79 -15.06 12.75
CA MET A 1 -23.31 -15.13 12.63
C MET A 1 -22.72 -14.12 13.61
N ALA A 2 -21.85 -14.56 14.53
CA ALA A 2 -21.28 -13.67 15.54
C ALA A 2 -20.59 -12.47 14.86
N ARG A 3 -20.99 -11.26 15.26
CA ARG A 3 -20.51 -10.00 14.65
C ARG A 3 -19.04 -9.84 15.04
N ARG A 4 -18.12 -10.14 14.12
CA ARG A 4 -16.66 -9.99 14.36
C ARG A 4 -16.36 -8.55 14.79
N LYS A 5 -15.48 -8.37 15.79
CA LYS A 5 -15.12 -7.05 16.31
C LYS A 5 -14.37 -6.25 15.24
N LYS A 6 -14.93 -5.11 14.85
CA LYS A 6 -14.27 -4.17 13.92
C LYS A 6 -13.17 -3.42 14.67
N ILE A 7 -11.94 -3.51 14.18
CA ILE A 7 -10.76 -2.87 14.75
C ILE A 7 -10.56 -1.48 14.14
N TYR A 8 -10.67 -1.40 12.81
CA TYR A 8 -10.43 -0.18 12.06
C TYR A 8 -11.23 -0.20 10.76
N GLU A 9 -11.66 0.98 10.30
CA GLU A 9 -12.27 1.14 8.99
C GLU A 9 -11.62 2.33 8.27
N GLY A 10 -10.99 2.05 7.14
CA GLY A 10 -10.43 3.05 6.25
C GLY A 10 -11.29 3.28 5.01
N LYS A 11 -10.75 4.08 4.07
CA LYS A 11 -11.44 4.44 2.81
C LYS A 11 -11.85 3.22 1.99
N ALA A 12 -10.97 2.22 1.84
CA ALA A 12 -11.19 1.08 0.96
C ALA A 12 -11.27 -0.29 1.66
N LYS A 13 -10.93 -0.36 2.96
CA LYS A 13 -10.76 -1.62 3.69
C LYS A 13 -11.30 -1.53 5.11
N ILE A 14 -11.79 -2.63 5.65
CA ILE A 14 -12.16 -2.79 7.06
C ILE A 14 -11.26 -3.87 7.65
N LEU A 15 -10.73 -3.65 8.85
CA LEU A 15 -10.01 -4.65 9.62
C LEU A 15 -10.91 -5.16 10.75
N TYR A 16 -11.04 -6.48 10.83
CA TYR A 16 -11.67 -7.18 11.93
C TYR A 16 -10.64 -7.99 12.71
N GLU A 17 -10.96 -8.29 13.95
CA GLU A 17 -10.19 -9.23 14.77
C GLU A 17 -10.04 -10.58 14.06
N GLY A 18 -8.82 -11.12 14.07
CA GLY A 18 -8.49 -12.42 13.51
C GLY A 18 -8.90 -13.57 14.43
N PRO A 19 -8.83 -14.81 13.94
CA PRO A 19 -9.12 -16.01 14.74
C PRO A 19 -8.04 -16.31 15.80
N GLU A 20 -6.82 -15.80 15.60
CA GLU A 20 -5.65 -16.05 16.44
C GLU A 20 -4.99 -14.72 16.87
N PRO A 21 -4.37 -14.65 18.05
CA PRO A 21 -3.58 -13.49 18.46
C PRO A 21 -2.52 -13.12 17.42
N GLY A 22 -2.36 -11.82 17.14
CA GLY A 22 -1.42 -11.34 16.12
C GLY A 22 -1.92 -11.48 14.68
N THR A 23 -3.20 -11.76 14.46
CA THR A 23 -3.81 -11.82 13.12
C THR A 23 -5.04 -10.92 12.99
N PHE A 24 -5.32 -10.44 11.77
CA PHE A 24 -6.53 -9.70 11.42
C PHE A 24 -7.20 -10.27 10.18
N ILE A 25 -8.52 -10.07 10.09
CA ILE A 25 -9.27 -10.25 8.84
C ILE A 25 -9.38 -8.90 8.13
N GLN A 26 -8.79 -8.80 6.95
CA GLN A 26 -8.89 -7.64 6.08
C GLN A 26 -10.02 -7.85 5.06
N TYR A 27 -11.02 -6.97 5.11
CA TYR A 27 -12.16 -6.95 4.17
C TYR A 27 -12.02 -5.82 3.15
N PHE A 28 -12.22 -6.13 1.88
CA PHE A 28 -12.12 -5.18 0.76
C PHE A 28 -13.49 -4.62 0.36
N LYS A 29 -13.64 -3.29 0.44
CA LYS A 29 -14.86 -2.56 0.07
C LYS A 29 -14.92 -2.23 -1.42
N ASP A 30 -16.14 -2.06 -1.91
CA ASP A 30 -16.43 -1.56 -3.26
C ASP A 30 -16.33 -0.03 -3.36
N ASP A 31 -16.17 0.64 -2.22
CA ASP A 31 -15.95 2.08 -2.11
C ASP A 31 -14.70 2.50 -2.90
N ALA A 32 -14.86 3.46 -3.80
CA ALA A 32 -13.80 4.16 -4.50
C ALA A 32 -13.78 5.62 -4.06
N THR A 33 -12.61 6.13 -3.71
CA THR A 33 -12.41 7.52 -3.30
C THR A 33 -11.30 8.15 -4.12
N ALA A 34 -11.50 9.38 -4.62
CA ALA A 34 -10.48 10.18 -5.27
C ALA A 34 -10.42 11.60 -4.67
N PHE A 35 -9.30 12.29 -4.88
CA PHE A 35 -9.07 13.68 -4.42
C PHE A 35 -9.34 13.86 -2.92
N ASN A 36 -8.63 13.14 -2.04
CA ASN A 36 -8.85 13.17 -0.59
C ASN A 36 -10.32 12.95 -0.18
N ALA A 37 -10.96 11.96 -0.81
CA ALA A 37 -12.35 11.57 -0.58
C ALA A 37 -13.40 12.63 -0.96
N GLN A 38 -13.03 13.67 -1.73
CA GLN A 38 -13.99 14.62 -2.32
C GLN A 38 -14.90 13.94 -3.36
N LYS A 39 -14.39 12.93 -4.08
CA LYS A 39 -15.18 12.09 -4.98
C LYS A 39 -15.33 10.70 -4.39
N LYS A 40 -16.56 10.28 -4.12
CA LYS A 40 -16.91 8.94 -3.61
C LYS A 40 -17.86 8.26 -4.60
N ALA A 41 -17.58 7.01 -4.92
CA ALA A 41 -18.46 6.16 -5.73
C ALA A 41 -18.38 4.73 -5.22
N THR A 42 -19.42 3.93 -5.46
CA THR A 42 -19.38 2.48 -5.26
C THR A 42 -19.18 1.83 -6.61
N ILE A 43 -18.09 1.08 -6.77
CA ILE A 43 -17.82 0.32 -7.99
C ILE A 43 -18.05 -1.15 -7.65
N GLU A 44 -19.17 -1.70 -8.13
CA GLU A 44 -19.56 -3.07 -7.84
C GLU A 44 -18.45 -4.06 -8.25
N GLY A 45 -18.11 -4.96 -7.34
CA GLY A 45 -17.09 -5.99 -7.58
C GLY A 45 -15.64 -5.51 -7.42
N LYS A 46 -15.39 -4.20 -7.23
CA LYS A 46 -14.03 -3.67 -6.99
C LYS A 46 -13.33 -4.36 -5.82
N GLY A 47 -14.02 -4.57 -4.70
CA GLY A 47 -13.46 -5.22 -3.52
C GLY A 47 -13.08 -6.67 -3.78
N VAL A 48 -13.86 -7.38 -4.59
CA VAL A 48 -13.56 -8.77 -4.99
C VAL A 48 -12.31 -8.82 -5.87
N LEU A 49 -12.22 -7.95 -6.87
CA LEU A 49 -11.06 -7.86 -7.76
C LEU A 49 -9.80 -7.48 -7.00
N ASN A 50 -9.88 -6.44 -6.16
CA ASN A 50 -8.74 -6.00 -5.35
C ASN A 50 -8.25 -7.07 -4.38
N ASN A 51 -9.16 -7.83 -3.78
CA ASN A 51 -8.79 -8.96 -2.93
C ASN A 51 -8.01 -10.02 -3.73
N ARG A 52 -8.49 -10.41 -4.91
CA ARG A 52 -7.79 -11.40 -5.75
C ARG A 52 -6.42 -10.91 -6.24
N LEU A 53 -6.33 -9.66 -6.68
CA LEU A 53 -5.08 -9.06 -7.12
C LEU A 53 -4.09 -8.92 -5.97
N SER A 54 -4.55 -8.46 -4.80
CA SER A 54 -3.73 -8.38 -3.58
C SER A 54 -3.15 -9.73 -3.20
N GLU A 55 -3.96 -10.80 -3.23
CA GLU A 55 -3.48 -12.17 -3.03
C GLU A 55 -2.40 -12.57 -4.03
N PHE A 56 -2.64 -12.36 -5.33
CA PHE A 56 -1.70 -12.73 -6.39
C PHE A 56 -0.34 -12.05 -6.21
N PHE A 57 -0.32 -10.73 -6.01
CA PHE A 57 0.94 -9.99 -5.83
C PHE A 57 1.66 -10.38 -4.53
N MET A 58 0.95 -10.51 -3.42
CA MET A 58 1.56 -10.84 -2.13
C MET A 58 2.13 -12.27 -2.12
N GLN A 59 1.46 -13.24 -2.76
CA GLN A 59 2.02 -14.59 -2.93
C GLN A 59 3.26 -14.57 -3.81
N GLY A 60 3.23 -13.84 -4.93
CA GLY A 60 4.40 -13.67 -5.80
C GLY A 60 5.61 -13.09 -5.08
N LEU A 61 5.39 -12.05 -4.26
CA LEU A 61 6.42 -11.44 -3.42
C LEU A 61 6.97 -12.43 -2.38
N THR A 62 6.11 -13.21 -1.72
CA THR A 62 6.54 -14.27 -0.78
C THR A 62 7.43 -15.30 -1.48
N ASN A 63 7.10 -15.71 -2.70
CA ASN A 63 7.84 -16.73 -3.46
C ASN A 63 9.27 -16.29 -3.81
N ILE A 64 9.52 -14.98 -3.94
CA ILE A 64 10.86 -14.42 -4.16
C ILE A 64 11.54 -13.97 -2.85
N GLY A 65 10.98 -14.34 -1.70
CA GLY A 65 11.55 -14.04 -0.37
C GLY A 65 11.39 -12.58 0.06
N VAL A 66 10.37 -11.87 -0.42
CA VAL A 66 9.99 -10.54 0.11
C VAL A 66 8.94 -10.74 1.21
N PRO A 67 9.27 -10.44 2.48
CA PRO A 67 8.33 -10.62 3.58
C PRO A 67 7.14 -9.68 3.44
N ASN A 68 5.94 -10.19 3.73
CA ASN A 68 4.72 -9.39 3.73
C ASN A 68 3.68 -9.96 4.72
N HIS A 69 2.63 -9.19 4.99
CA HIS A 69 1.65 -9.55 6.01
C HIS A 69 0.65 -10.62 5.57
N PHE A 70 0.60 -11.00 4.30
CA PHE A 70 -0.45 -11.88 3.79
C PHE A 70 -0.23 -13.30 4.31
N ILE A 71 -1.31 -13.94 4.78
CA ILE A 71 -1.30 -15.34 5.20
C ILE A 71 -2.06 -16.17 4.17
N ARG A 72 -3.35 -15.87 3.96
CA ARG A 72 -4.20 -16.55 2.97
C ARG A 72 -5.49 -15.79 2.70
N ARG A 73 -6.11 -16.02 1.55
CA ARG A 73 -7.48 -15.58 1.29
C ARG A 73 -8.49 -16.42 2.09
N VAL A 74 -9.54 -15.78 2.59
CA VAL A 74 -10.62 -16.44 3.35
C VAL A 74 -11.85 -16.64 2.48
N ASN A 75 -12.22 -15.63 1.69
CA ASN A 75 -13.32 -15.70 0.73
C ASN A 75 -13.13 -14.64 -0.36
N MET A 76 -14.17 -14.35 -1.14
CA MET A 76 -14.11 -13.38 -2.24
C MET A 76 -13.77 -11.94 -1.81
N ARG A 77 -13.96 -11.56 -0.54
CA ARG A 77 -13.69 -10.18 -0.05
C ARG A 77 -12.74 -10.11 1.13
N GLU A 78 -12.37 -11.24 1.74
CA GLU A 78 -11.60 -11.28 2.96
C GLU A 78 -10.26 -12.00 2.79
N GLN A 79 -9.23 -11.48 3.46
CA GLN A 79 -7.93 -12.11 3.64
C GLN A 79 -7.58 -12.18 5.13
N LEU A 80 -6.88 -13.24 5.52
CA LEU A 80 -6.21 -13.34 6.81
C LEU A 80 -4.80 -12.77 6.66
N ILE A 81 -4.46 -11.82 7.51
CA ILE A 81 -3.16 -11.12 7.51
C ILE A 81 -2.54 -11.12 8.91
N ARG A 82 -1.22 -10.98 8.96
CA ARG A 82 -0.46 -10.71 10.19
C ARG A 82 -0.77 -9.29 10.68
N GLN A 83 -1.00 -9.14 11.97
CA GLN A 83 -1.03 -7.84 12.63
C GLN A 83 0.38 -7.23 12.58
N VAL A 84 0.44 -5.95 12.25
CA VAL A 84 1.69 -5.17 12.21
C VAL A 84 1.44 -3.80 12.82
N GLU A 85 2.50 -3.18 13.31
CA GLU A 85 2.53 -1.75 13.56
C GLU A 85 2.83 -1.05 12.23
N ILE A 86 1.96 -0.12 11.83
CA ILE A 86 2.13 0.61 10.58
C ILE A 86 3.04 1.80 10.83
N ILE A 87 4.19 1.84 10.16
CA ILE A 87 4.98 3.06 10.00
C ILE A 87 4.09 4.07 9.26
N PRO A 88 3.88 5.29 9.76
CA PRO A 88 2.90 6.24 9.22
C PRO A 88 3.40 6.94 7.94
N LEU A 89 3.88 6.16 6.98
CA LEU A 89 4.44 6.60 5.72
C LEU A 89 3.79 5.86 4.56
N GLU A 90 3.56 6.60 3.48
CA GLU A 90 3.33 6.03 2.16
C GLU A 90 4.66 6.05 1.40
N VAL A 91 5.13 4.86 1.02
CA VAL A 91 6.36 4.68 0.25
C VAL A 91 5.98 4.55 -1.21
N ILE A 92 6.44 5.48 -2.03
CA ILE A 92 6.05 5.60 -3.43
C ILE A 92 7.28 5.34 -4.30
N VAL A 93 7.21 4.33 -5.16
CA VAL A 93 8.25 4.06 -6.17
C VAL A 93 7.78 4.54 -7.53
N ARG A 94 8.64 5.25 -8.27
CA ARG A 94 8.35 5.80 -9.59
C ARG A 94 9.41 5.39 -10.59
N ASN A 95 8.97 4.75 -11.68
CA ASN A 95 9.81 4.45 -12.85
C ASN A 95 9.62 5.48 -13.99
N PHE A 96 8.46 6.14 -14.02
CA PHE A 96 8.10 7.15 -14.99
C PHE A 96 7.53 8.39 -14.28
N ALA A 97 7.68 9.56 -14.89
CA ALA A 97 7.02 10.77 -14.43
C ALA A 97 5.51 10.68 -14.68
N ALA A 98 4.70 10.76 -13.63
CA ALA A 98 3.25 10.81 -13.72
C ALA A 98 2.64 11.47 -12.47
N GLY A 99 1.42 11.98 -12.60
CA GLY A 99 0.62 12.46 -11.48
C GLY A 99 1.29 13.57 -10.69
N SER A 100 1.41 13.40 -9.37
CA SER A 100 1.96 14.44 -8.49
C SER A 100 3.42 14.82 -8.80
N LEU A 101 4.24 13.89 -9.29
CA LEU A 101 5.62 14.18 -9.69
C LEU A 101 5.66 15.12 -10.91
N SER A 102 4.91 14.76 -11.96
CA SER A 102 4.81 15.56 -13.20
C SER A 102 4.32 16.97 -12.92
N LYS A 103 3.25 17.10 -12.12
CA LYS A 103 2.72 18.41 -11.73
C LYS A 103 3.72 19.23 -10.90
N ARG A 104 4.43 18.59 -9.97
CA ARG A 104 5.36 19.28 -9.04
C ARG A 104 6.63 19.78 -9.74
N LEU A 105 7.16 19.01 -10.69
CA LEU A 105 8.43 19.31 -11.37
C LEU A 105 8.25 19.83 -12.80
N GLY A 106 7.02 19.97 -13.30
CA GLY A 106 6.75 20.41 -14.67
C GLY A 106 7.23 19.41 -15.73
N MET A 107 7.23 18.12 -15.41
CA MET A 107 7.65 17.06 -16.32
C MET A 107 6.47 16.53 -17.13
N GLU A 108 6.71 16.16 -18.39
CA GLU A 108 5.71 15.49 -19.22
C GLU A 108 5.36 14.11 -18.66
N GLU A 109 4.07 13.78 -18.58
CA GLU A 109 3.62 12.46 -18.13
C GLU A 109 4.07 11.37 -19.10
N GLY A 110 4.53 10.24 -18.55
CA GLY A 110 5.12 9.14 -19.31
C GLY A 110 6.62 9.26 -19.56
N THR A 111 7.26 10.37 -19.15
CA THR A 111 8.72 10.52 -19.27
C THR A 111 9.44 9.42 -18.46
N PRO A 112 10.30 8.58 -19.06
CA PRO A 112 11.07 7.58 -18.33
C PRO A 112 12.10 8.25 -17.41
N LEU A 113 12.21 7.75 -16.18
CA LEU A 113 13.21 8.24 -15.23
C LEU A 113 14.52 7.46 -15.40
N PRO A 114 15.69 8.11 -15.26
CA PRO A 114 16.98 7.44 -15.45
C PRO A 114 17.26 6.38 -14.37
N ARG A 115 16.58 6.46 -13.23
CA ARG A 115 16.54 5.43 -12.18
C ARG A 115 15.20 5.50 -11.45
N PRO A 116 14.74 4.41 -10.82
CA PRO A 116 13.57 4.46 -9.95
C PRO A 116 13.78 5.44 -8.81
N ILE A 117 12.77 6.27 -8.54
CA ILE A 117 12.77 7.21 -7.40
C ILE A 117 11.87 6.66 -6.31
N VAL A 118 12.37 6.64 -5.07
CA VAL A 118 11.59 6.36 -3.86
C VAL A 118 11.27 7.68 -3.17
N GLU A 119 9.99 7.92 -2.91
CA GLU A 119 9.49 9.12 -2.22
C GLU A 119 8.65 8.71 -1.01
N TYR A 120 8.60 9.59 -0.02
CA TYR A 120 7.80 9.41 1.18
C TYR A 120 6.72 10.47 1.29
N SER A 121 5.52 10.04 1.68
CA SER A 121 4.44 10.90 2.13
C SER A 121 4.05 10.54 3.55
N TYR A 122 3.85 11.54 4.41
CA TYR A 122 3.35 11.31 5.76
C TYR A 122 1.89 10.89 5.68
N LYS A 123 1.57 9.70 6.20
CA LYS A 123 0.22 9.13 6.12
C LYS A 123 -0.71 9.86 7.08
N ASN A 124 -1.36 10.90 6.57
CA ASN A 124 -2.31 11.71 7.33
C ASN A 124 -3.34 12.32 6.38
N ASP A 125 -4.49 11.64 6.30
CA ASP A 125 -5.62 12.01 5.45
C ASP A 125 -6.08 13.46 5.68
N ALA A 126 -5.99 13.97 6.91
CA ALA A 126 -6.42 15.33 7.26
C ALA A 126 -5.46 16.40 6.72
N LEU A 127 -4.18 16.06 6.58
CA LEU A 127 -3.16 16.92 5.97
C LEU A 127 -3.00 16.69 4.47
N GLY A 128 -3.73 15.72 3.91
CA GLY A 128 -3.66 15.37 2.49
C GLY A 128 -2.37 14.66 2.10
N ASP A 129 -1.82 13.86 3.00
CA ASP A 129 -0.66 12.99 2.79
C ASP A 129 0.59 13.73 2.26
N PRO A 130 1.08 14.78 2.96
CA PRO A 130 2.14 15.65 2.47
C PRO A 130 3.44 14.89 2.24
N MET A 131 4.17 15.25 1.18
CA MET A 131 5.51 14.71 0.93
C MET A 131 6.46 15.14 2.05
N VAL A 132 7.28 14.21 2.53
CA VAL A 132 8.27 14.44 3.57
C VAL A 132 9.65 13.92 3.15
N SER A 133 10.71 14.53 3.66
CA SER A 133 12.08 14.03 3.54
C SER A 133 12.39 13.02 4.65
N GLU A 134 13.47 12.26 4.46
CA GLU A 134 14.03 11.36 5.48
C GLU A 134 14.36 12.10 6.79
N GLU A 135 14.80 13.36 6.69
CA GLU A 135 15.06 14.21 7.84
C GLU A 135 13.84 14.34 8.75
N TYR A 136 12.64 14.59 8.21
CA TYR A 136 11.42 14.65 9.01
C TYR A 136 11.08 13.30 9.62
N ILE A 137 11.28 12.22 8.87
CA ILE A 137 10.95 10.87 9.32
C ILE A 137 11.78 10.49 10.55
N VAL A 138 13.09 10.71 10.49
CA VAL A 138 14.02 10.42 11.58
C VAL A 138 13.83 11.39 12.73
N ALA A 139 13.72 12.70 12.45
CA ALA A 139 13.57 13.72 13.49
C ALA A 139 12.29 13.57 14.33
N PHE A 140 11.20 13.10 13.71
CA PHE A 140 9.93 12.84 14.41
C PHE A 140 9.78 11.40 14.91
N GLY A 141 10.81 10.55 14.73
CA GLY A 141 10.83 9.18 15.25
C GLY A 141 9.78 8.27 14.63
N TRP A 142 9.35 8.54 13.39
CA TRP A 142 8.39 7.65 12.69
C TRP A 142 9.06 6.38 12.19
N ALA A 143 10.34 6.47 11.85
CA ALA A 143 11.21 5.36 11.50
C ALA A 143 12.66 5.79 11.79
N ASN A 144 13.54 4.84 12.11
CA ASN A 144 14.97 5.10 12.25
C ASN A 144 15.69 4.91 10.91
N GLN A 145 17.00 5.20 10.86
CA GLN A 145 17.78 5.07 9.61
C GLN A 145 17.82 3.64 9.06
N GLN A 146 17.92 2.63 9.93
CA GLN A 146 17.91 1.22 9.52
C GLN A 146 16.55 0.84 8.91
N ASP A 147 15.45 1.31 9.49
CA ASP A 147 14.11 1.08 8.95
C ASP A 147 13.99 1.68 7.53
N LEU A 148 14.53 2.88 7.31
CA LEU A 148 14.54 3.55 6.01
C LEU A 148 15.34 2.76 4.97
N ASP A 149 16.54 2.29 5.34
CA ASP A 149 17.38 1.50 4.46
C ASP A 149 16.68 0.18 4.06
N ASP A 150 16.04 -0.49 5.02
CA ASP A 150 15.25 -1.71 4.78
C ASP A 150 14.02 -1.44 3.91
N ILE A 151 13.31 -0.32 4.14
CA ILE A 151 12.17 0.12 3.33
C ILE A 151 12.60 0.33 1.88
N VAL A 152 13.69 1.05 1.63
CA VAL A 152 14.18 1.32 0.28
C VAL A 152 14.57 0.00 -0.41
N ALA A 153 15.32 -0.85 0.28
CA ALA A 153 15.75 -2.14 -0.26
C ALA A 153 14.55 -3.03 -0.64
N LEU A 154 13.55 -3.14 0.25
CA LEU A 154 12.33 -3.90 -0.02
C LEU A 154 11.48 -3.26 -1.12
N ALA A 155 11.30 -1.94 -1.11
CA ALA A 155 10.50 -1.23 -2.10
C ALA A 155 11.07 -1.39 -3.52
N LEU A 156 12.40 -1.36 -3.67
CA LEU A 156 13.05 -1.59 -4.96
C LEU A 156 12.95 -3.06 -5.42
N ARG A 157 13.02 -4.04 -4.50
CA ARG A 157 12.76 -5.45 -4.83
C ARG A 157 11.31 -5.69 -5.25
N VAL A 158 10.36 -5.04 -4.58
CA VAL A 158 8.94 -5.07 -4.95
C VAL A 158 8.75 -4.45 -6.32
N ASN A 159 9.39 -3.31 -6.59
CA ASN A 159 9.33 -2.63 -7.88
C ASN A 159 9.82 -3.53 -9.01
N ASP A 160 10.99 -4.14 -8.87
CA ASP A 160 11.56 -5.04 -9.89
C ASP A 160 10.61 -6.21 -10.21
N PHE A 161 10.11 -6.89 -9.17
CA PHE A 161 9.15 -7.98 -9.34
C PHE A 161 7.87 -7.53 -10.06
N LEU A 162 7.25 -6.45 -9.60
CA LEU A 162 5.99 -5.97 -10.18
C LEU A 162 6.19 -5.44 -11.60
N SER A 163 7.28 -4.73 -11.88
CA SER A 163 7.63 -4.30 -13.24
C SER A 163 7.74 -5.48 -14.19
N GLY A 164 8.39 -6.57 -13.78
CA GLY A 164 8.44 -7.80 -14.57
C GLY A 164 7.07 -8.43 -14.80
N VAL A 165 6.25 -8.53 -13.75
CA VAL A 165 4.87 -9.05 -13.84
C VAL A 165 4.02 -8.24 -14.83
N PHE A 166 4.09 -6.90 -14.76
CA PHE A 166 3.29 -6.04 -15.63
C PHE A 166 3.82 -5.93 -17.06
N TYR A 167 5.11 -6.15 -17.30
CA TYR A 167 5.67 -6.18 -18.65
C TYR A 167 5.35 -7.50 -19.39
N GLY A 168 5.11 -8.58 -18.64
CA GLY A 168 4.78 -9.90 -19.19
C GLY A 168 3.31 -10.11 -19.59
N VAL A 169 2.46 -9.09 -19.41
CA VAL A 169 1.03 -9.07 -19.79
C VAL A 169 0.86 -8.19 -21.02
#